data_AF-A0A285N2E5-F1
#
_entry.id   AF-A0A285N2E5-F1
#
_cell.length_a   1.000
_cell.length_b   1.000
_cell.length_c   1.000
_cell.angle_alpha   90.00
_cell.angle_beta   90.00
_cell.angle_gamma   90.00
#
_symmetry.space_group_name_H-M   'P 1'
#
loop_
_entity.id
_entity.type
_entity.pdbx_description
1 polymer ?
#
loop_
_entity_poly.entity_id
_entity_poly.type
_entity_poly.pdbx_seq_one_letter_code
_entity_poly.pdbx_strand_id
1 'polypeptide(L)'
;MDGRTRNGGGYNVNVEPDHGAADNAENLDTIRSELDTIRQKLDEGSTLQPIGPEEAVEVYLEDRREELVESTVQDYQRSLEFFIEFCGLEGIDNLNTLTGRTLREYRAWRRTESSHKTLSPKTMRDELYLMRNFLKLLEDIEGVEAGLADKVQTPELSYEDEVREEHLSADRAKEIIQYLEDYEYATTEHVVWLLLGAIGCRRGGVHSLDLKDIHTDRNELFIEFCHRPDQGTTLKNKKAGEREVNISENAAEVIDDYIENNRTETTDDYGREPLITTTHGRMAKSTISKYVYKWTRPCEIGKDCPHGRDQADCEDAQTIDNASNCPSSLSTHTVRKGYLTAERSNNIPIEMLADRCDVSPEVLKKHYDQRDKTDRRELRQEIYEEVYGNSQGGYLS
;
A
#
# COMPACT_ATOMS: atom_id res chain seq x y z
N MET A 1 81.37 52.46 -13.25
CA MET A 1 81.37 53.89 -12.91
C MET A 1 80.40 54.58 -13.84
N ASP A 2 79.40 55.18 -13.20
CA ASP A 2 78.52 56.29 -13.59
C ASP A 2 77.89 56.42 -14.98
N GLY A 3 76.57 56.62 -14.90
CA GLY A 3 76.05 57.93 -15.30
C GLY A 3 74.89 57.88 -16.28
N ARG A 4 73.65 57.74 -15.78
CA ARG A 4 72.42 57.93 -16.57
C ARG A 4 71.98 59.40 -16.57
N THR A 5 71.67 59.83 -17.78
CA THR A 5 70.99 61.04 -18.27
C THR A 5 69.58 61.26 -17.72
N ARG A 6 69.14 62.53 -17.67
CA ARG A 6 67.73 62.95 -17.92
C ARG A 6 67.63 64.39 -18.46
N ASN A 7 67.27 64.50 -19.75
CA ASN A 7 66.41 65.56 -20.34
C ASN A 7 64.96 65.06 -20.22
N GLY A 8 63.86 65.81 -20.28
CA GLY A 8 63.54 67.21 -20.51
C GLY A 8 62.06 67.28 -20.98
N GLY A 9 61.34 68.35 -20.61
CA GLY A 9 60.23 68.96 -21.38
C GLY A 9 58.87 68.24 -21.53
N GLY A 10 57.92 68.61 -20.66
CA GLY A 10 56.58 69.16 -20.97
C GLY A 10 55.53 68.35 -21.76
N TYR A 11 54.35 68.14 -21.15
CA TYR A 11 53.03 68.23 -21.80
C TYR A 11 51.95 68.54 -20.75
N ASN A 12 51.13 69.56 -21.02
CA ASN A 12 49.95 69.94 -20.23
C ASN A 12 48.80 69.00 -20.63
N VAL A 13 48.17 68.32 -19.67
CA VAL A 13 47.01 67.44 -19.91
C VAL A 13 45.79 68.13 -19.30
N ASN A 14 44.80 68.45 -20.12
CA ASN A 14 43.48 68.90 -19.67
C ASN A 14 42.80 67.75 -18.91
N VAL A 15 42.26 68.07 -17.72
CA VAL A 15 41.47 67.16 -16.89
C VAL A 15 40.03 67.19 -17.41
N GLU A 16 39.54 66.06 -17.94
CA GLU A 16 38.10 65.83 -18.16
C GLU A 16 37.41 65.41 -16.84
N PRO A 17 36.11 65.68 -16.65
CA PRO A 17 35.42 65.39 -15.41
C PRO A 17 35.17 63.88 -15.24
N ASP A 18 35.25 63.42 -13.99
CA ASP A 18 34.98 62.04 -13.57
C ASP A 18 33.50 61.68 -13.79
N HIS A 19 33.20 61.13 -14.96
CA HIS A 19 31.88 60.62 -15.35
C HIS A 19 31.57 59.22 -14.76
N GLY A 20 32.50 58.60 -14.02
CA GLY A 20 32.34 57.21 -13.54
C GLY A 20 31.57 57.07 -12.21
N ALA A 21 31.47 58.13 -11.41
CA ALA A 21 30.80 58.08 -10.11
C ALA A 21 29.27 58.19 -10.21
N ALA A 22 28.75 58.91 -11.22
CA ALA A 22 27.31 59.09 -11.43
C ALA A 22 26.66 57.83 -12.04
N ASP A 23 27.30 57.24 -13.06
CA ASP A 23 26.84 56.01 -13.71
C ASP A 23 26.80 54.80 -12.75
N ASN A 24 27.73 54.72 -11.80
CA ASN A 24 27.74 53.65 -10.80
C ASN A 24 26.62 53.80 -9.74
N ALA A 25 26.22 55.04 -9.42
CA ALA A 25 25.13 55.30 -8.48
C ALA A 25 23.76 54.98 -9.11
N GLU A 26 23.54 55.38 -10.37
CA GLU A 26 22.34 55.03 -11.13
C GLU A 26 22.17 53.52 -11.30
N ASN A 27 23.27 52.79 -11.52
CA ASN A 27 23.24 51.34 -11.68
C ASN A 27 22.92 50.61 -10.36
N LEU A 28 23.40 51.12 -9.22
CA LEU A 28 23.07 50.59 -7.89
C LEU A 28 21.61 50.83 -7.50
N ASP A 29 21.07 52.01 -7.81
CA ASP A 29 19.66 52.33 -7.54
C ASP A 29 18.72 51.50 -8.45
N THR A 30 19.13 51.21 -9.68
CA THR A 30 18.41 50.31 -10.60
C THR A 30 18.36 48.89 -10.05
N ILE A 31 19.49 48.33 -9.63
CA ILE A 31 19.55 46.98 -9.01
C ILE A 31 18.70 46.92 -7.73
N ARG A 32 18.70 47.99 -6.93
CA ARG A 32 17.91 48.07 -5.70
C ARG A 32 16.41 48.12 -5.98
N SER A 33 16.01 48.88 -7.00
CA SER A 33 14.62 48.93 -7.47
C SER A 33 14.15 47.59 -8.04
N GLU A 34 15.00 46.88 -8.77
CA GLU A 34 14.70 45.54 -9.26
C GLU A 34 14.58 44.53 -8.09
N LEU A 35 15.47 44.59 -7.10
CA LEU A 35 15.38 43.77 -5.89
C LEU A 35 14.14 44.07 -5.05
N ASP A 36 13.75 45.34 -4.91
CA ASP A 36 12.54 45.73 -4.20
C ASP A 36 11.29 45.33 -4.99
N THR A 37 11.33 45.33 -6.32
CA THR A 37 10.25 44.79 -7.16
C THR A 37 10.14 43.27 -7.03
N ILE A 38 11.26 42.55 -6.94
CA ILE A 38 11.28 41.10 -6.69
C ILE A 38 10.76 40.78 -5.28
N ARG A 39 11.17 41.55 -4.27
CA ARG A 39 10.63 41.44 -2.90
C ARG A 39 9.15 41.74 -2.84
N GLN A 40 8.70 42.79 -3.50
CA GLN A 40 7.29 43.15 -3.57
C GLN A 40 6.48 42.07 -4.30
N LYS A 41 7.02 41.45 -5.36
CA LYS A 41 6.38 40.30 -6.03
C LYS A 41 6.40 39.02 -5.19
N LEU A 42 7.39 38.83 -4.32
CA LEU A 42 7.42 37.73 -3.33
C LEU A 42 6.41 37.98 -2.20
N ASP A 43 6.26 39.22 -1.75
CA ASP A 43 5.31 39.61 -0.70
C ASP A 43 3.85 39.63 -1.24
N GLU A 44 3.62 40.01 -2.50
CA GLU A 44 2.30 40.02 -3.14
C GLU A 44 1.77 38.59 -3.42
N GLY A 45 2.62 37.56 -3.37
CA GLY A 45 2.23 36.14 -3.41
C GLY A 45 1.95 35.51 -2.04
N SER A 46 1.93 36.28 -0.94
CA SER A 46 2.02 35.75 0.43
C SER A 46 0.85 36.06 1.37
N THR A 47 -0.32 36.45 0.84
CA THR A 47 -1.49 36.57 1.72
C THR A 47 -2.16 35.21 1.88
N LEU A 48 -1.63 34.41 2.82
CA LEU A 48 -2.22 33.12 3.18
C LEU A 48 -3.70 33.30 3.56
N GLN A 49 -4.57 32.45 3.02
CA GLN A 49 -5.99 32.42 3.33
C GLN A 49 -6.21 31.56 4.57
N PRO A 50 -6.73 32.12 5.68
CA PRO A 50 -6.97 31.36 6.90
C PRO A 50 -7.85 30.14 6.63
N ILE A 51 -7.41 28.97 7.09
CA ILE A 51 -8.16 27.73 7.04
C ILE A 51 -7.91 26.91 8.31
N GLY A 52 -8.97 26.32 8.85
CA GLY A 52 -8.87 25.45 10.04
C GLY A 52 -8.46 24.02 9.68
N PRO A 53 -7.98 23.22 10.66
CA PRO A 53 -7.60 21.82 10.43
C PRO A 53 -8.72 20.97 9.83
N GLU A 54 -9.93 21.05 10.38
CA GLU A 54 -11.08 20.26 9.95
C GLU A 54 -11.52 20.62 8.53
N GLU A 55 -11.63 21.92 8.24
CA GLU A 55 -11.99 22.44 6.91
C GLU A 55 -10.95 22.06 5.87
N ALA A 56 -9.65 22.18 6.18
CA ALA A 56 -8.58 21.79 5.29
C ALA A 56 -8.64 20.29 4.93
N VAL A 57 -8.89 19.43 5.92
CA VAL A 57 -9.04 17.99 5.68
C VAL A 57 -10.27 17.69 4.82
N GLU A 58 -11.40 18.36 5.05
CA GLU A 58 -12.59 18.22 4.20
C GLU A 58 -12.30 18.60 2.74
N VAL A 59 -11.69 19.77 2.52
CA VAL A 59 -11.28 20.24 1.19
C VAL A 59 -10.36 19.23 0.50
N TYR A 60 -9.38 18.68 1.22
CA TYR A 60 -8.48 17.67 0.66
C TYR A 60 -9.18 16.38 0.30
N LEU A 61 -10.09 15.89 1.15
CA LEU A 61 -10.78 14.64 0.87
C LEU A 61 -11.73 14.80 -0.32
N GLU A 62 -12.40 15.95 -0.46
CA GLU A 62 -13.29 16.23 -1.59
C GLU A 62 -12.51 16.29 -2.92
N ASP A 63 -11.38 16.99 -2.96
CA ASP A 63 -10.46 17.00 -4.12
C ASP A 63 -10.06 15.57 -4.55
N ARG A 64 -9.81 14.69 -3.58
CA ARG A 64 -9.36 13.32 -3.84
C ARG A 64 -10.48 12.34 -4.18
N ARG A 65 -11.74 12.65 -3.90
CA ARG A 65 -12.88 11.75 -4.20
C ARG A 65 -13.06 11.51 -5.69
N GLU A 66 -12.64 12.45 -6.56
CA GLU A 66 -12.74 12.27 -8.01
C GLU A 66 -11.76 11.20 -8.55
N GLU A 67 -10.61 11.03 -7.90
CA GLU A 67 -9.52 10.17 -8.39
C GLU A 67 -9.42 8.83 -7.65
N LEU A 68 -9.84 8.81 -6.38
CA LEU A 68 -9.63 7.68 -5.46
C LEU A 68 -10.92 6.89 -5.23
N VAL A 69 -10.74 5.61 -4.91
CA VAL A 69 -11.85 4.77 -4.47
C VAL A 69 -12.25 5.16 -3.04
N GLU A 70 -13.54 5.05 -2.71
CA GLU A 70 -14.09 5.49 -1.42
C GLU A 70 -13.35 4.90 -0.21
N SER A 71 -12.92 3.64 -0.27
CA SER A 71 -12.14 3.04 0.82
C SER A 71 -10.81 3.75 1.08
N THR A 72 -10.15 4.25 0.03
CA THR A 72 -8.90 5.00 0.17
C THR A 72 -9.15 6.39 0.74
N VAL A 73 -10.24 7.05 0.36
CA VAL A 73 -10.67 8.33 0.95
C VAL A 73 -10.92 8.15 2.46
N GLN A 74 -11.62 7.09 2.85
CA GLN A 74 -11.85 6.76 4.26
C GLN A 74 -10.54 6.44 5.01
N ASP A 75 -9.58 5.76 4.37
CA ASP A 75 -8.25 5.52 4.95
C ASP A 75 -7.51 6.85 5.19
N TYR A 76 -7.57 7.78 4.24
CA TYR A 76 -6.96 9.11 4.35
C TYR A 76 -7.62 9.93 5.44
N GLN A 77 -8.95 9.93 5.51
CA GLN A 77 -9.72 10.61 6.56
C GLN A 77 -9.26 10.15 7.94
N ARG A 78 -9.25 8.83 8.20
CA ARG A 78 -8.82 8.29 9.51
C ARG A 78 -7.38 8.62 9.85
N SER A 79 -6.50 8.74 8.86
CA SER A 79 -5.12 9.14 9.09
C SER A 79 -5.00 10.64 9.42
N LEU A 80 -5.75 11.49 8.72
CA LEU A 80 -5.77 12.94 8.92
C LEU A 80 -6.53 13.36 10.19
N GLU A 81 -7.44 12.52 10.71
CA GLU A 81 -8.07 12.72 12.03
C GLU A 81 -7.03 12.83 13.16
N PHE A 82 -5.91 12.09 13.08
CA PHE A 82 -4.81 12.24 14.03
C PHE A 82 -4.10 13.59 13.91
N PHE A 83 -4.07 14.19 12.71
CA PHE A 83 -3.54 15.53 12.53
C PHE A 83 -4.47 16.60 13.12
N ILE A 84 -5.78 16.43 12.97
CA ILE A 84 -6.78 17.28 13.64
C ILE A 84 -6.64 17.16 15.15
N GLU A 85 -6.53 15.94 15.69
CA GLU A 85 -6.31 15.71 17.12
C GLU A 85 -5.05 16.43 17.62
N PHE A 86 -3.93 16.28 16.89
CA PHE A 86 -2.69 16.99 17.22
C PHE A 86 -2.87 18.51 17.22
N CYS A 87 -3.55 19.07 16.21
CA CYS A 87 -3.83 20.50 16.16
C CYS A 87 -4.67 20.95 17.37
N GLY A 88 -5.67 20.15 17.77
CA GLY A 88 -6.47 20.41 18.97
C GLY A 88 -5.64 20.39 20.27
N LEU A 89 -4.69 19.46 20.40
CA LEU A 89 -3.79 19.37 21.55
C LEU A 89 -2.83 20.57 21.65
N GLU A 90 -2.32 21.03 20.51
CA GLU A 90 -1.37 22.16 20.44
C GLU A 90 -2.07 23.53 20.33
N GLY A 91 -3.40 23.56 20.22
CA GLY A 91 -4.19 24.79 20.08
C GLY A 91 -4.00 25.49 18.74
N ILE A 92 -3.81 24.72 17.66
CA ILE A 92 -3.66 25.21 16.29
C ILE A 92 -5.04 25.23 15.64
N ASP A 93 -5.63 26.42 15.51
CA ASP A 93 -6.93 26.65 14.88
C ASP A 93 -6.82 27.25 13.46
N ASN A 94 -5.63 27.71 13.08
CA ASN A 94 -5.34 28.27 11.77
C ASN A 94 -4.03 27.69 11.20
N LEU A 95 -4.14 26.99 10.06
CA LEU A 95 -3.01 26.31 9.43
C LEU A 95 -1.96 27.25 8.83
N ASN A 96 -2.25 28.55 8.67
CA ASN A 96 -1.27 29.56 8.27
C ASN A 96 -0.05 29.60 9.22
N THR A 97 -0.22 29.14 10.46
CA THR A 97 0.81 29.12 11.49
C THR A 97 1.72 27.89 11.44
N LEU A 98 1.41 26.90 10.59
CA LEU A 98 2.19 25.68 10.49
C LEU A 98 3.62 25.97 10.03
N THR A 99 4.57 25.31 10.70
CA THR A 99 5.98 25.40 10.35
C THR A 99 6.59 24.02 10.23
N GLY A 100 7.80 23.95 9.67
CA GLY A 100 8.58 22.71 9.70
C GLY A 100 8.87 22.19 11.11
N ARG A 101 8.80 23.03 12.16
CA ARG A 101 8.94 22.59 13.56
C ARG A 101 7.68 21.85 14.00
N THR A 102 6.52 22.43 13.75
CA THR A 102 5.20 21.82 13.99
C THR A 102 5.08 20.44 13.33
N LEU A 103 5.54 20.30 12.08
CA LEU A 103 5.52 19.01 11.38
C LEU A 103 6.45 17.96 12.01
N ARG A 104 7.58 18.39 12.58
CA ARG A 104 8.49 17.48 13.31
C ARG A 104 7.90 17.04 14.64
N GLU A 105 7.18 17.92 15.32
CA GLU A 105 6.44 17.64 16.55
C GLU A 105 5.30 16.66 16.27
N TYR A 106 4.46 16.93 15.26
CA TYR A 106 3.42 16.02 14.80
C TYR A 106 3.99 14.63 14.49
N ARG A 107 5.09 14.54 13.75
CA ARG A 107 5.75 13.26 13.42
C ARG A 107 6.20 12.50 14.68
N ALA A 108 6.72 13.20 15.69
CA ALA A 108 7.16 12.58 16.93
C ALA A 108 5.95 12.05 17.72
N TRP A 109 4.96 12.91 17.95
CA TRP A 109 3.71 12.59 18.64
C TRP A 109 2.97 11.43 17.96
N ARG A 110 2.82 11.48 16.63
CA ARG A 110 2.15 10.44 15.85
C ARG A 110 2.83 9.09 16.01
N ARG A 111 4.16 9.06 16.08
CA ARG A 111 4.90 7.81 16.21
C ARG A 111 4.73 7.13 17.57
N THR A 112 4.70 7.89 18.66
CA THR A 112 4.86 7.35 20.03
C THR A 112 3.70 7.59 20.98
N GLU A 113 2.90 8.62 20.75
CA GLU A 113 1.91 9.11 21.72
C GLU A 113 0.47 8.98 21.24
N SER A 114 0.24 9.07 19.92
CA SER A 114 -1.09 8.98 19.33
C SER A 114 -1.79 7.61 19.43
N SER A 115 -1.10 6.57 19.93
CA SER A 115 -1.70 5.27 20.17
C SER A 115 -0.94 4.47 21.24
N HIS A 116 -1.53 3.41 21.76
CA HIS A 116 -0.89 2.52 22.74
C HIS A 116 0.35 1.76 22.21
N LYS A 117 0.62 1.80 20.91
CA LYS A 117 1.75 1.12 20.27
C LYS A 117 2.54 2.10 19.41
N THR A 118 3.86 1.99 19.46
CA THR A 118 4.73 2.73 18.53
C THR A 118 4.47 2.31 17.10
N LEU A 119 4.24 3.28 16.21
CA LEU A 119 4.01 2.99 14.79
C LEU A 119 5.27 2.44 14.11
N SER A 120 5.06 1.49 13.18
CA SER A 120 6.14 0.91 12.39
C SER A 120 6.78 1.95 11.44
N PRO A 121 8.06 1.78 11.04
CA PRO A 121 8.70 2.67 10.06
C PRO A 121 7.91 2.79 8.75
N LYS A 122 7.34 1.68 8.27
CA LYS A 122 6.52 1.62 7.05
C LYS A 122 5.24 2.44 7.19
N THR A 123 4.49 2.23 8.28
CA THR A 123 3.27 3.01 8.58
C THR A 123 3.59 4.50 8.65
N MET A 124 4.66 4.87 9.37
CA MET A 124 5.10 6.26 9.44
C MET A 124 5.46 6.84 8.07
N ARG A 125 6.08 6.05 7.19
CA ARG A 125 6.40 6.50 5.83
C ARG A 125 5.13 6.80 5.04
N ASP A 126 4.16 5.89 5.06
CA ASP A 126 2.91 6.02 4.32
C ASP A 126 2.09 7.24 4.80
N GLU A 127 1.97 7.44 6.12
CA GLU A 127 1.29 8.60 6.69
C GLU A 127 1.99 9.92 6.37
N LEU A 128 3.33 9.95 6.38
CA LEU A 128 4.07 11.16 6.03
C LEU A 128 4.02 11.47 4.53
N TYR A 129 3.86 10.47 3.66
CA TYR A 129 3.55 10.71 2.26
C TYR A 129 2.16 11.33 2.08
N LEU A 130 1.16 10.82 2.80
CA LEU A 130 -0.18 11.42 2.81
C LEU A 130 -0.11 12.88 3.31
N MET A 131 0.56 13.12 4.43
CA MET A 131 0.76 14.46 4.98
C MET A 131 1.44 15.41 3.99
N ARG A 132 2.46 14.93 3.26
CA ARG A 132 3.10 15.73 2.20
C ARG A 132 2.12 16.10 1.09
N ASN A 133 1.31 15.15 0.62
CA ASN A 133 0.33 15.41 -0.44
C ASN A 133 -0.80 16.33 0.04
N PHE A 134 -1.22 16.20 1.30
CA PHE A 134 -2.15 17.10 1.96
C PHE A 134 -1.64 18.54 1.98
N LEU A 135 -0.40 18.73 2.46
CA LEU A 135 0.22 20.06 2.51
C LEU A 135 0.43 20.67 1.13
N LYS A 136 0.73 19.87 0.10
CA LYS A 136 0.83 20.37 -1.28
C LYS A 136 -0.47 21.00 -1.77
N LEU A 137 -1.62 20.37 -1.48
CA LEU A 137 -2.90 20.97 -1.80
C LEU A 137 -3.08 22.30 -1.04
N LEU A 138 -2.71 22.34 0.24
CA LEU A 138 -2.81 23.57 1.02
C LEU A 138 -1.87 24.69 0.54
N GLU A 139 -0.72 24.35 -0.03
CA GLU A 139 0.16 25.32 -0.70
C GLU A 139 -0.52 25.90 -1.95
N ASP A 140 -1.20 25.05 -2.72
CA ASP A 140 -1.89 25.44 -3.97
C ASP A 140 -3.11 26.34 -3.73
N ILE A 141 -3.73 26.29 -2.55
CA ILE A 141 -4.87 27.14 -2.15
C ILE A 141 -4.51 28.21 -1.11
N GLU A 142 -3.21 28.50 -0.97
CA GLU A 142 -2.68 29.51 -0.05
C GLU A 142 -3.06 29.30 1.44
N GLY A 143 -3.39 28.07 1.86
CA GLY A 143 -3.70 27.72 3.25
C GLY A 143 -2.47 27.47 4.14
N VAL A 144 -1.29 27.31 3.54
CA VAL A 144 0.01 27.21 4.24
C VAL A 144 1.12 27.87 3.42
N GLU A 145 2.26 28.16 4.06
CA GLU A 145 3.46 28.68 3.38
C GLU A 145 3.94 27.73 2.27
N ALA A 146 4.18 28.28 1.07
CA ALA A 146 4.74 27.53 -0.04
C ALA A 146 6.09 26.84 0.33
N GLY A 147 6.22 25.55 -0.01
CA GLY A 147 7.38 24.73 0.31
C GLY A 147 7.38 24.12 1.73
N LEU A 148 6.30 24.27 2.49
CA LEU A 148 6.09 23.56 3.76
C LEU A 148 6.02 22.03 3.56
N ALA A 149 5.41 21.54 2.48
CA ALA A 149 5.30 20.13 2.16
C ALA A 149 6.67 19.45 2.00
N ASP A 150 7.65 20.16 1.46
CA ASP A 150 9.03 19.67 1.30
C ASP A 150 9.75 19.51 2.65
N LYS A 151 9.29 20.19 3.70
CA LYS A 151 9.83 20.06 5.07
C LYS A 151 9.40 18.74 5.74
N VAL A 152 8.43 18.00 5.17
CA VAL A 152 8.02 16.67 5.69
C VAL A 152 9.12 15.64 5.45
N GLN A 153 9.77 15.17 6.51
CA GLN A 153 10.83 14.16 6.42
C GLN A 153 10.28 12.73 6.51
N THR A 154 10.18 12.05 5.36
CA THR A 154 9.84 10.63 5.26
C THR A 154 11.03 9.76 5.64
N PRO A 155 10.89 8.77 6.53
CA PRO A 155 11.97 7.83 6.85
C PRO A 155 12.35 7.00 5.61
N GLU A 156 13.64 6.75 5.43
CA GLU A 156 14.12 5.70 4.53
C GLU A 156 13.85 4.34 5.17
N LEU A 157 13.30 3.39 4.40
CA LEU A 157 13.13 2.02 4.87
C LEU A 157 14.40 1.24 4.55
N SER A 158 14.91 0.49 5.53
CA SER A 158 15.92 -0.52 5.23
C SER A 158 15.28 -1.69 4.48
N TYR A 159 16.09 -2.48 3.77
CA TYR A 159 15.60 -3.72 3.15
C TYR A 159 14.96 -4.67 4.17
N GLU A 160 15.48 -4.69 5.40
CA GLU A 160 14.92 -5.50 6.49
C GLU A 160 13.55 -4.99 6.95
N ASP A 161 13.34 -3.67 7.01
CA ASP A 161 12.01 -3.06 7.28
C ASP A 161 10.99 -3.39 6.18
N GLU A 162 11.45 -3.73 4.97
CA GLU A 162 10.60 -4.11 3.84
C GLU A 162 10.33 -5.62 3.74
N VAL A 163 11.17 -6.48 4.34
CA VAL A 163 11.19 -7.94 4.06
C VAL A 163 10.86 -8.80 5.27
N ARG A 164 11.05 -8.31 6.50
CA ARG A 164 10.85 -9.07 7.75
C ARG A 164 9.36 -9.24 8.05
N GLU A 165 8.72 -10.11 7.29
CA GLU A 165 7.29 -10.37 7.40
C GLU A 165 7.08 -11.88 7.60
N GLU A 166 6.54 -12.21 8.76
CA GLU A 166 5.87 -13.46 9.10
C GLU A 166 5.04 -13.99 7.90
N HIS A 167 5.02 -15.31 7.70
CA HIS A 167 4.18 -15.96 6.70
C HIS A 167 3.67 -17.30 7.25
N LEU A 168 2.52 -17.75 6.74
CA LEU A 168 2.01 -19.08 7.05
C LEU A 168 2.87 -20.14 6.34
N SER A 169 3.40 -21.12 7.06
CA SER A 169 4.15 -22.22 6.44
C SER A 169 3.23 -23.14 5.62
N ALA A 170 3.78 -23.79 4.60
CA ALA A 170 3.03 -24.71 3.74
C ALA A 170 2.41 -25.88 4.54
N ASP A 171 3.14 -26.44 5.50
CA ASP A 171 2.65 -27.54 6.33
C ASP A 171 1.46 -27.10 7.20
N ARG A 172 1.55 -25.93 7.84
CA ARG A 172 0.45 -25.40 8.65
C ARG A 172 -0.77 -25.06 7.79
N ALA A 173 -0.56 -24.58 6.57
CA ALA A 173 -1.66 -24.36 5.62
C ALA A 173 -2.36 -25.67 5.25
N LYS A 174 -1.60 -26.74 4.95
CA LYS A 174 -2.15 -28.07 4.65
C LYS A 174 -2.93 -28.65 5.82
N GLU A 175 -2.42 -28.51 7.04
CA GLU A 175 -3.13 -28.97 8.26
C GLU A 175 -4.46 -28.26 8.46
N ILE A 176 -4.52 -26.94 8.22
CA ILE A 176 -5.76 -26.17 8.31
C ILE A 176 -6.75 -26.63 7.24
N ILE A 177 -6.29 -26.75 5.98
CA ILE A 177 -7.16 -27.18 4.87
C ILE A 177 -7.68 -28.60 5.12
N GLN A 178 -6.83 -29.54 5.54
CA GLN A 178 -7.25 -30.90 5.85
C GLN A 178 -8.29 -30.93 6.97
N TYR A 179 -8.09 -30.14 8.05
CA TYR A 179 -9.09 -30.06 9.12
C TYR A 179 -10.44 -29.55 8.61
N LEU A 180 -10.42 -28.52 7.76
CA LEU A 180 -11.63 -27.96 7.16
C LEU A 180 -12.30 -28.96 6.20
N GLU A 181 -11.53 -29.75 5.46
CA GLU A 181 -12.04 -30.80 4.59
C GLU A 181 -12.68 -31.95 5.39
N ASP A 182 -12.09 -32.33 6.52
CA ASP A 182 -12.56 -33.44 7.36
C ASP A 182 -13.79 -33.07 8.21
N TYR A 183 -13.86 -31.83 8.71
CA TYR A 183 -14.82 -31.43 9.76
C TYR A 183 -15.72 -30.26 9.39
N GLU A 184 -15.33 -29.42 8.44
CA GLU A 184 -16.05 -28.19 8.05
C GLU A 184 -16.34 -28.20 6.54
N TYR A 185 -16.56 -29.39 5.98
CA TYR A 185 -16.66 -29.62 4.54
C TYR A 185 -17.75 -28.74 3.90
N ALA A 186 -17.42 -28.15 2.74
CA ALA A 186 -18.28 -27.24 1.98
C ALA A 186 -18.96 -26.12 2.80
N THR A 187 -18.46 -25.78 3.99
CA THR A 187 -18.97 -24.64 4.76
C THR A 187 -18.48 -23.33 4.16
N THR A 188 -19.11 -22.22 4.54
CA THR A 188 -18.67 -20.88 4.12
C THR A 188 -17.19 -20.62 4.50
N GLU A 189 -16.77 -21.06 5.68
CA GLU A 189 -15.41 -20.85 6.17
C GLU A 189 -14.39 -21.70 5.39
N HIS A 190 -14.76 -22.93 5.02
CA HIS A 190 -13.95 -23.79 4.18
C HIS A 190 -13.73 -23.20 2.78
N VAL A 191 -14.79 -22.75 2.09
CA VAL A 191 -14.64 -22.12 0.77
C VAL A 191 -13.82 -20.84 0.84
N VAL A 192 -14.00 -20.02 1.88
CA VAL A 192 -13.16 -18.83 2.09
C VAL A 192 -11.69 -19.21 2.22
N TRP A 193 -11.38 -20.27 2.97
CA TRP A 193 -10.01 -20.75 3.14
C TRP A 193 -9.42 -21.38 1.87
N LEU A 194 -10.21 -22.13 1.13
CA LEU A 194 -9.83 -22.67 -0.17
C LEU A 194 -9.41 -21.54 -1.13
N LEU A 195 -10.25 -20.51 -1.26
CA LEU A 195 -9.97 -19.36 -2.14
C LEU A 195 -8.73 -18.57 -1.71
N LEU A 196 -8.54 -18.33 -0.41
CA LEU A 196 -7.41 -17.52 0.09
C LEU A 196 -6.10 -18.31 0.22
N GLY A 197 -6.17 -19.51 0.79
CA GLY A 197 -5.03 -20.31 1.20
C GLY A 197 -4.55 -21.31 0.15
N ALA A 198 -5.45 -21.87 -0.66
CA ALA A 198 -5.10 -22.85 -1.70
C ALA A 198 -5.00 -22.22 -3.10
N ILE A 199 -5.76 -21.18 -3.38
CA ILE A 199 -5.74 -20.48 -4.69
C ILE A 199 -4.92 -19.18 -4.62
N GLY A 200 -4.68 -18.67 -3.41
CA GLY A 200 -3.86 -17.47 -3.20
C GLY A 200 -4.60 -16.16 -3.47
N CYS A 201 -5.93 -16.14 -3.48
CA CYS A 201 -6.71 -14.95 -3.78
C CYS A 201 -6.47 -13.80 -2.80
N ARG A 202 -6.65 -12.56 -3.26
CA ARG A 202 -6.79 -11.43 -2.32
C ARG A 202 -8.17 -11.47 -1.70
N ARG A 203 -8.27 -11.06 -0.43
CA ARG A 203 -9.54 -10.83 0.28
C ARG A 203 -10.53 -10.00 -0.53
N GLY A 204 -10.06 -8.93 -1.18
CA GLY A 204 -10.91 -8.09 -2.03
C GLY A 204 -11.42 -8.82 -3.28
N GLY A 205 -10.61 -9.72 -3.86
CA GLY A 205 -11.03 -10.59 -4.95
C GLY A 205 -12.11 -11.56 -4.50
N VAL A 206 -11.91 -12.28 -3.38
CA VAL A 206 -12.90 -13.21 -2.82
C VAL A 206 -14.24 -12.52 -2.54
N HIS A 207 -14.20 -11.35 -1.91
CA HIS A 207 -15.41 -10.55 -1.67
C HIS A 207 -16.16 -10.16 -2.96
N SER A 208 -15.45 -10.03 -4.08
CA SER A 208 -16.01 -9.53 -5.34
C SER A 208 -16.64 -10.61 -6.22
N LEU A 209 -16.49 -11.90 -5.87
CA LEU A 209 -17.00 -13.02 -6.68
C LEU A 209 -18.53 -13.12 -6.61
N ASP A 210 -19.13 -13.35 -7.77
CA ASP A 210 -20.53 -13.69 -7.98
C ASP A 210 -20.65 -15.16 -8.42
N LEU A 211 -21.84 -15.76 -8.33
CA LEU A 211 -22.07 -17.13 -8.81
C LEU A 211 -21.68 -17.32 -10.28
N LYS A 212 -22.01 -16.33 -11.12
CA LYS A 212 -21.69 -16.33 -12.56
C LYS A 212 -20.18 -16.32 -12.87
N ASP A 213 -19.34 -16.00 -11.88
CA ASP A 213 -17.89 -15.92 -12.03
C ASP A 213 -17.23 -17.29 -11.79
N ILE A 214 -18.02 -18.29 -11.41
CA ILE A 214 -17.55 -19.63 -11.05
C ILE A 214 -17.94 -20.60 -12.15
N HIS A 215 -16.93 -21.21 -12.75
CA HIS A 215 -17.07 -22.16 -13.84
C HIS A 215 -16.56 -23.52 -13.35
N THR A 216 -17.50 -24.44 -13.09
CA THR A 216 -17.24 -25.79 -12.59
C THR A 216 -17.71 -26.88 -13.56
N ASP A 217 -18.09 -26.50 -14.79
CA ASP A 217 -18.44 -27.45 -15.84
C ASP A 217 -17.22 -28.32 -16.20
N ARG A 218 -17.43 -29.63 -16.43
CA ARG A 218 -16.36 -30.66 -16.55
C ARG A 218 -15.20 -30.35 -17.51
N ASN A 219 -15.37 -29.45 -18.46
CA ASN A 219 -14.32 -29.09 -19.43
C ASN A 219 -13.64 -27.74 -19.11
N GLU A 220 -14.19 -26.95 -18.19
CA GLU A 220 -13.79 -25.57 -17.91
C GLU A 220 -13.89 -25.30 -16.40
N LEU A 221 -12.77 -25.53 -15.68
CA LEU A 221 -12.68 -25.33 -14.23
C LEU A 221 -11.88 -24.08 -13.90
N PHE A 222 -12.56 -22.95 -13.75
CA PHE A 222 -11.91 -21.66 -13.47
C PHE A 222 -12.79 -20.67 -12.71
N ILE A 223 -12.16 -19.63 -12.17
CA ILE A 223 -12.81 -18.50 -11.51
C ILE A 223 -12.44 -17.22 -12.26
N GLU A 224 -13.43 -16.43 -12.62
CA GLU A 224 -13.25 -15.10 -13.22
C GLU A 224 -13.20 -14.01 -12.13
N PHE A 225 -12.18 -13.15 -12.16
CA PHE A 225 -12.11 -11.98 -11.30
C PHE A 225 -12.41 -10.74 -12.14
N CYS A 226 -13.51 -10.04 -11.84
CA CYS A 226 -13.89 -8.82 -12.56
C CYS A 226 -13.87 -7.57 -11.67
N HIS A 227 -13.58 -6.41 -12.27
CA HIS A 227 -13.60 -5.12 -11.60
C HIS A 227 -14.93 -4.38 -11.87
N ARG A 228 -15.78 -4.27 -10.83
CA ARG A 228 -17.13 -3.69 -10.95
C ARG A 228 -17.32 -2.51 -9.97
N PRO A 229 -16.55 -1.42 -10.11
CA PRO A 229 -16.57 -0.31 -9.15
C PRO A 229 -17.95 0.34 -9.02
N ASP A 230 -18.67 0.49 -10.14
CA ASP A 230 -20.02 1.06 -10.19
C ASP A 230 -21.09 0.15 -9.54
N GLN A 231 -20.71 -1.08 -9.19
CA GLN A 231 -21.55 -2.06 -8.50
C GLN A 231 -20.95 -2.45 -7.13
N GLY A 232 -20.09 -1.60 -6.57
CA GLY A 232 -19.59 -1.75 -5.20
C GLY A 232 -18.50 -2.80 -4.98
N THR A 233 -17.95 -3.45 -6.03
CA THR A 233 -16.83 -4.40 -5.88
C THR A 233 -15.61 -4.02 -6.70
N THR A 234 -14.44 -4.06 -6.07
CA THR A 234 -13.19 -3.58 -6.69
C THR A 234 -12.06 -4.58 -6.55
N LEU A 235 -11.24 -4.67 -7.60
CA LEU A 235 -9.98 -5.39 -7.59
C LEU A 235 -8.85 -4.44 -7.26
N LYS A 236 -7.77 -4.95 -6.65
CA LYS A 236 -6.64 -4.13 -6.19
C LYS A 236 -6.04 -3.32 -7.34
N ASN A 237 -5.82 -3.96 -8.48
CA ASN A 237 -5.24 -3.35 -9.67
C ASN A 237 -6.30 -2.89 -10.69
N LYS A 238 -7.54 -2.63 -10.22
CA LYS A 238 -8.67 -2.20 -11.06
C LYS A 238 -8.85 -3.16 -12.25
N LYS A 239 -9.12 -2.64 -13.46
CA LYS A 239 -9.25 -3.44 -14.69
C LYS A 239 -8.01 -4.28 -15.01
N ALA A 240 -6.81 -3.82 -14.65
CA ALA A 240 -5.58 -4.57 -14.89
C ALA A 240 -5.44 -5.81 -13.97
N GLY A 241 -6.29 -5.94 -12.95
CA GLY A 241 -6.34 -7.13 -12.10
C GLY A 241 -7.39 -8.16 -12.52
N GLU A 242 -8.14 -7.88 -13.60
CA GLU A 242 -9.11 -8.83 -14.16
C GLU A 242 -8.38 -10.01 -14.78
N ARG A 243 -8.86 -11.23 -14.49
CA ARG A 243 -8.19 -12.47 -14.87
C ARG A 243 -9.07 -13.69 -14.66
N GLU A 244 -8.76 -14.76 -15.37
CA GLU A 244 -9.27 -16.10 -15.13
C GLU A 244 -8.24 -16.94 -14.40
N VAL A 245 -8.68 -17.72 -13.42
CA VAL A 245 -7.81 -18.56 -12.60
C VAL A 245 -8.32 -19.99 -12.61
N ASN A 246 -7.58 -20.89 -13.27
CA ASN A 246 -7.87 -22.32 -13.24
C ASN A 246 -7.86 -22.87 -11.80
N ILE A 247 -8.82 -23.72 -11.50
CA ILE A 247 -8.97 -24.43 -10.23
C ILE A 247 -8.93 -25.95 -10.44
N SER A 248 -8.63 -26.70 -9.40
CA SER A 248 -8.64 -28.17 -9.44
C SER A 248 -10.07 -28.71 -9.38
N GLU A 249 -10.26 -29.96 -9.80
CA GLU A 249 -11.52 -30.70 -9.64
C GLU A 249 -12.02 -30.70 -8.19
N ASN A 250 -11.12 -30.98 -7.22
CA ASN A 250 -11.48 -30.93 -5.80
C ASN A 250 -11.97 -29.53 -5.36
N ALA A 251 -11.30 -28.46 -5.84
CA ALA A 251 -11.72 -27.11 -5.50
C ALA A 251 -13.09 -26.76 -6.11
N ALA A 252 -13.36 -27.21 -7.34
CA ALA A 252 -14.65 -27.07 -7.99
C ALA A 252 -15.75 -27.81 -7.22
N GLU A 253 -15.52 -29.08 -6.86
CA GLU A 253 -16.47 -29.91 -6.10
C GLU A 253 -16.84 -29.28 -4.75
N VAL A 254 -15.85 -28.81 -3.99
CA VAL A 254 -16.09 -28.11 -2.70
C VAL A 254 -16.92 -26.83 -2.89
N ILE A 255 -16.68 -26.09 -3.98
CA ILE A 255 -17.42 -24.85 -4.27
C ILE A 255 -18.85 -25.17 -4.70
N ASP A 256 -19.06 -26.18 -5.55
CA ASP A 256 -20.38 -26.62 -5.99
C ASP A 256 -21.22 -27.12 -4.80
N ASP A 257 -20.65 -27.98 -3.95
CA ASP A 257 -21.32 -28.49 -2.76
C ASP A 257 -21.68 -27.38 -1.78
N TYR A 258 -20.83 -26.35 -1.67
CA TYR A 258 -21.16 -25.16 -0.89
C TYR A 258 -22.34 -24.40 -1.50
N ILE A 259 -22.30 -24.14 -2.81
CA ILE A 259 -23.35 -23.41 -3.52
C ILE A 259 -24.70 -24.12 -3.39
N GLU A 260 -24.72 -25.45 -3.52
CA GLU A 260 -25.94 -26.26 -3.45
C GLU A 260 -26.49 -26.37 -2.02
N ASN A 261 -25.63 -26.59 -1.02
CA ASN A 261 -26.08 -27.04 0.30
C ASN A 261 -25.97 -26.00 1.41
N ASN A 262 -25.00 -25.09 1.35
CA ASN A 262 -24.61 -24.25 2.48
C ASN A 262 -24.68 -22.74 2.20
N ARG A 263 -24.70 -22.33 0.94
CA ARG A 263 -24.81 -20.92 0.55
C ARG A 263 -26.22 -20.41 0.82
N THR A 264 -26.31 -19.25 1.46
CA THR A 264 -27.59 -18.54 1.60
C THR A 264 -27.94 -17.86 0.27
N GLU A 265 -29.08 -18.20 -0.32
CA GLU A 265 -29.57 -17.56 -1.55
C GLU A 265 -30.04 -16.13 -1.28
N THR A 266 -29.25 -15.14 -1.74
CA THR A 266 -29.53 -13.72 -1.54
C THR A 266 -28.78 -12.88 -2.57
N THR A 267 -29.18 -11.61 -2.68
CA THR A 267 -28.57 -10.62 -3.57
C THR A 267 -27.90 -9.50 -2.76
N ASP A 268 -26.98 -8.76 -3.40
CA ASP A 268 -26.45 -7.52 -2.84
C ASP A 268 -27.30 -6.30 -3.21
N ASP A 269 -26.91 -5.12 -2.71
CA ASP A 269 -27.63 -3.85 -2.95
C ASP A 269 -27.73 -3.47 -4.45
N TYR A 270 -26.97 -4.13 -5.32
CA TYR A 270 -26.98 -3.94 -6.78
C TYR A 270 -27.71 -5.06 -7.52
N GLY A 271 -28.38 -5.97 -6.80
CA GLY A 271 -29.13 -7.09 -7.36
C GLY A 271 -28.25 -8.22 -7.93
N ARG A 272 -26.96 -8.27 -7.58
CA ARG A 272 -26.06 -9.35 -8.00
C ARG A 272 -26.13 -10.50 -7.00
N GLU A 273 -25.74 -11.69 -7.43
CA GLU A 273 -25.75 -12.91 -6.63
C GLU A 273 -24.32 -13.24 -6.17
N PRO A 274 -23.91 -12.83 -4.95
CA PRO A 274 -22.55 -13.06 -4.48
C PRO A 274 -22.29 -14.56 -4.30
N LEU A 275 -21.04 -14.99 -4.52
CA LEU A 275 -20.62 -16.35 -4.17
C LEU A 275 -20.72 -16.55 -2.66
N ILE A 276 -20.04 -15.70 -1.89
CA ILE A 276 -20.00 -15.80 -0.43
C ILE A 276 -21.03 -14.85 0.19
N THR A 277 -22.06 -15.44 0.80
CA THR A 277 -23.20 -14.72 1.36
C THR A 277 -23.33 -14.89 2.88
N THR A 278 -24.12 -14.01 3.47
CA THR A 278 -24.63 -14.08 4.84
C THR A 278 -26.14 -13.88 4.81
N THR A 279 -26.79 -13.98 5.97
CA THR A 279 -28.21 -13.60 6.10
C THR A 279 -28.50 -12.13 5.76
N HIS A 280 -27.47 -11.28 5.64
CA HIS A 280 -27.57 -9.85 5.30
C HIS A 280 -27.08 -9.53 3.87
N GLY A 281 -26.92 -10.52 2.98
CA GLY A 281 -26.40 -10.29 1.63
C GLY A 281 -24.91 -10.65 1.48
N ARG A 282 -24.18 -9.94 0.61
CA ARG A 282 -22.75 -10.17 0.34
C ARG A 282 -21.92 -10.10 1.63
N MET A 283 -21.07 -11.10 1.84
CA MET A 283 -20.20 -11.12 3.02
C MET A 283 -19.21 -9.95 3.04
N ALA A 284 -19.15 -9.24 4.17
CA ALA A 284 -18.20 -8.15 4.38
C ALA A 284 -16.74 -8.64 4.39
N LYS A 285 -15.82 -7.80 3.90
CA LYS A 285 -14.37 -8.08 3.91
C LYS A 285 -13.84 -8.35 5.32
N SER A 286 -14.38 -7.68 6.34
CA SER A 286 -14.00 -7.89 7.74
C SER A 286 -14.34 -9.30 8.23
N THR A 287 -15.50 -9.84 7.86
CA THR A 287 -15.91 -11.22 8.18
C THR A 287 -14.98 -12.25 7.54
N ILE A 288 -14.59 -12.05 6.28
CA ILE A 288 -13.58 -12.89 5.61
C ILE A 288 -12.26 -12.89 6.40
N SER A 289 -11.81 -11.72 6.87
CA SER A 289 -10.60 -11.62 7.70
C SER A 289 -10.75 -12.37 9.03
N LYS A 290 -11.92 -12.34 9.65
CA LYS A 290 -12.21 -13.06 10.91
C LYS A 290 -12.07 -14.58 10.77
N TYR A 291 -12.52 -15.17 9.66
CA TYR A 291 -12.32 -16.61 9.42
C TYR A 291 -10.84 -16.98 9.29
N VAL A 292 -10.03 -16.12 8.69
CA VAL A 292 -8.58 -16.35 8.62
C VAL A 292 -7.94 -16.25 10.02
N TYR A 293 -8.31 -15.24 10.81
CA TYR A 293 -7.82 -15.14 12.19
C TYR A 293 -8.22 -16.35 13.02
N LYS A 294 -9.46 -16.84 12.91
CA LYS A 294 -9.94 -18.04 13.60
C LYS A 294 -9.03 -19.23 13.31
N TRP A 295 -9.05 -19.70 12.07
CA TRP A 295 -8.44 -20.98 11.68
C TRP A 295 -6.92 -20.98 11.68
N THR A 296 -6.28 -19.81 11.67
CA THR A 296 -4.84 -19.76 11.89
C THR A 296 -4.48 -20.14 13.32
N ARG A 297 -5.34 -19.95 14.33
CA ARG A 297 -5.01 -20.33 15.71
C ARG A 297 -4.87 -21.86 15.83
N PRO A 298 -3.75 -22.38 16.37
CA PRO A 298 -3.53 -23.82 16.48
C PRO A 298 -4.64 -24.59 17.24
N CYS A 299 -5.24 -23.97 18.26
CA CYS A 299 -6.29 -24.60 19.05
C CYS A 299 -7.59 -24.85 18.28
N GLU A 300 -7.88 -24.11 17.21
CA GLU A 300 -9.08 -24.37 16.37
C GLU A 300 -8.99 -25.70 15.60
N ILE A 301 -7.77 -26.16 15.34
CA ILE A 301 -7.51 -27.42 14.64
C ILE A 301 -7.03 -28.52 15.61
N GLY A 302 -7.35 -28.37 16.90
CA GLY A 302 -7.06 -29.36 17.94
C GLY A 302 -5.59 -29.46 18.35
N LYS A 303 -4.76 -28.46 18.05
CA LYS A 303 -3.35 -28.41 18.48
C LYS A 303 -3.17 -27.65 19.79
N ASP A 304 -2.13 -28.02 20.52
CA ASP A 304 -1.73 -27.33 21.75
C ASP A 304 -1.43 -25.85 21.51
N CYS A 305 -1.79 -25.02 22.49
CA CYS A 305 -1.52 -23.58 22.43
C CYS A 305 -0.02 -23.32 22.61
N PRO A 306 0.67 -22.69 21.64
CA PRO A 306 2.10 -22.38 21.75
C PRO A 306 2.41 -21.32 22.83
N HIS A 307 1.37 -20.66 23.35
CA HIS A 307 1.48 -19.65 24.41
C HIS A 307 1.18 -20.23 25.81
N GLY A 308 0.98 -21.55 25.92
CA GLY A 308 0.69 -22.23 27.19
C GLY A 308 -0.65 -21.86 27.82
N ARG A 309 -1.62 -21.39 27.02
CA ARG A 309 -2.97 -21.04 27.48
C ARG A 309 -3.92 -22.22 27.27
N ASP A 310 -4.82 -22.46 28.21
CA ASP A 310 -5.96 -23.36 28.02
C ASP A 310 -7.01 -22.68 27.12
N GLN A 311 -7.56 -23.40 26.15
CA GLN A 311 -8.57 -22.88 25.25
C GLN A 311 -9.86 -22.49 25.99
N ALA A 312 -10.25 -23.23 27.02
CA ALA A 312 -11.47 -22.97 27.78
C ALA A 312 -11.44 -21.61 28.50
N ASP A 313 -10.26 -21.18 28.95
CA ASP A 313 -10.06 -19.93 29.70
C ASP A 313 -9.44 -18.80 28.85
N CYS A 314 -9.14 -19.06 27.58
CA CYS A 314 -8.51 -18.08 26.70
C CYS A 314 -9.56 -17.13 26.10
N GLU A 315 -9.57 -15.86 26.53
CA GLU A 315 -10.45 -14.80 26.01
C GLU A 315 -10.38 -14.68 24.48
N ASP A 316 -9.18 -14.81 23.91
CA ASP A 316 -8.95 -14.75 22.47
C ASP A 316 -9.62 -15.90 21.73
N ALA A 317 -9.87 -17.05 22.39
CA ALA A 317 -10.48 -18.24 21.81
C ALA A 317 -12.00 -18.32 22.01
N GLN A 318 -12.58 -17.51 22.91
CA GLN A 318 -14.01 -17.60 23.25
C GLN A 318 -14.93 -17.12 22.12
N THR A 319 -14.47 -16.15 21.34
CA THR A 319 -15.28 -15.56 20.25
C THR A 319 -14.43 -15.38 19.00
N ILE A 320 -15.09 -15.36 17.85
CA ILE A 320 -14.43 -15.04 16.58
C ILE A 320 -13.97 -13.57 16.53
N ASP A 321 -14.66 -12.68 17.25
CA ASP A 321 -14.33 -11.25 17.30
C ASP A 321 -13.02 -10.99 18.04
N ASN A 322 -12.70 -11.82 19.04
CA ASN A 322 -11.43 -11.74 19.74
C ASN A 322 -10.29 -12.46 19.02
N ALA A 323 -10.57 -13.17 17.92
CA ALA A 323 -9.56 -13.98 17.25
C ALA A 323 -8.34 -13.17 16.80
N SER A 324 -8.51 -11.92 16.37
CA SER A 324 -7.40 -11.05 15.96
C SER A 324 -6.43 -10.67 17.09
N ASN A 325 -6.82 -10.85 18.36
CA ASN A 325 -5.99 -10.52 19.52
C ASN A 325 -5.00 -11.63 19.86
N CYS A 326 -5.22 -12.86 19.39
CA CYS A 326 -4.32 -13.98 19.65
C CYS A 326 -2.97 -13.76 18.93
N PRO A 327 -1.82 -13.94 19.61
CA PRO A 327 -0.51 -13.78 18.97
C PRO A 327 -0.21 -14.81 17.88
N SER A 328 -0.97 -15.91 17.79
CA SER A 328 -0.85 -16.92 16.71
C SER A 328 -1.72 -16.64 15.49
N SER A 329 -2.61 -15.65 15.57
CA SER A 329 -3.52 -15.32 14.48
C SER A 329 -2.80 -14.59 13.37
N LEU A 330 -3.01 -15.05 12.14
CA LEU A 330 -2.38 -14.46 10.97
C LEU A 330 -3.40 -13.71 10.11
N SER A 331 -2.94 -12.67 9.43
CA SER A 331 -3.77 -11.90 8.51
C SER A 331 -3.96 -12.61 7.17
N THR A 332 -4.97 -12.20 6.40
CA THR A 332 -5.15 -12.64 5.00
C THR A 332 -3.91 -12.36 4.13
N HIS A 333 -3.18 -11.29 4.43
CA HIS A 333 -1.93 -10.96 3.73
C HIS A 333 -0.83 -11.97 4.07
N THR A 334 -0.71 -12.34 5.34
CA THR A 334 0.26 -13.32 5.84
C THR A 334 0.03 -14.72 5.28
N VAL A 335 -1.25 -15.13 5.15
CA VAL A 335 -1.62 -16.41 4.51
C VAL A 335 -1.26 -16.40 3.04
N ARG A 336 -1.67 -15.35 2.31
CA ARG A 336 -1.33 -15.20 0.90
C ARG A 336 0.18 -15.13 0.65
N LYS A 337 0.93 -14.47 1.55
CA LYS A 337 2.38 -14.45 1.53
C LYS A 337 2.93 -15.88 1.64
N GLY A 338 2.40 -16.67 2.56
CA GLY A 338 2.71 -18.09 2.72
C GLY A 338 2.48 -18.90 1.44
N TYR A 339 1.33 -18.71 0.80
CA TYR A 339 1.00 -19.34 -0.48
C TYR A 339 2.02 -18.96 -1.58
N LEU A 340 2.30 -17.67 -1.78
CA LEU A 340 3.27 -17.22 -2.79
C LEU A 340 4.67 -17.76 -2.52
N THR A 341 5.10 -17.80 -1.25
CA THR A 341 6.37 -18.41 -0.86
C THR A 341 6.40 -19.91 -1.20
N ALA A 342 5.35 -20.65 -0.86
CA ALA A 342 5.27 -22.09 -1.10
C ALA A 342 5.28 -22.43 -2.60
N GLU A 343 4.49 -21.72 -3.41
CA GLU A 343 4.47 -21.89 -4.87
C GLU A 343 5.83 -21.55 -5.49
N ARG A 344 6.49 -20.49 -5.00
CA ARG A 344 7.85 -20.17 -5.43
C ARG A 344 8.81 -21.29 -5.05
N SER A 345 8.75 -21.84 -3.84
CA SER A 345 9.55 -23.00 -3.43
C SER A 345 9.31 -24.22 -4.31
N ASN A 346 8.08 -24.41 -4.81
CA ASN A 346 7.71 -25.44 -5.80
C ASN A 346 8.10 -25.09 -7.24
N ASN A 347 9.04 -24.17 -7.44
CA ASN A 347 9.60 -23.81 -8.74
C ASN A 347 8.61 -23.18 -9.75
N ILE A 348 7.39 -22.82 -9.35
CA ILE A 348 6.41 -22.21 -10.26
C ILE A 348 6.94 -20.87 -10.84
N PRO A 349 6.91 -20.66 -12.17
CA PRO A 349 7.42 -19.45 -12.81
C PRO A 349 6.79 -18.16 -12.25
N ILE A 350 7.61 -17.11 -12.14
CA ILE A 350 7.18 -15.80 -11.60
C ILE A 350 6.03 -15.23 -12.41
N GLU A 351 6.10 -15.29 -13.74
CA GLU A 351 5.06 -14.73 -14.62
C GLU A 351 3.73 -15.47 -14.43
N MET A 352 3.76 -16.81 -14.30
CA MET A 352 2.56 -17.60 -14.03
C MET A 352 1.91 -17.23 -12.68
N LEU A 353 2.72 -17.02 -11.64
CA LEU A 353 2.22 -16.57 -10.34
C LEU A 353 1.75 -15.11 -10.35
N ALA A 354 2.43 -14.26 -11.13
CA ALA A 354 2.08 -12.86 -11.30
C ALA A 354 0.66 -12.74 -11.87
N ASP A 355 0.40 -13.47 -12.96
CA ASP A 355 -0.90 -13.53 -13.62
C ASP A 355 -1.93 -14.15 -12.67
N ARG A 356 -1.69 -15.37 -12.18
CA ARG A 356 -2.64 -16.10 -11.28
C ARG A 356 -3.04 -15.27 -10.06
N CYS A 357 -2.08 -14.61 -9.43
CA CYS A 357 -2.28 -13.94 -8.16
C CYS A 357 -2.48 -12.43 -8.30
N ASP A 358 -2.48 -11.84 -9.51
CA ASP A 358 -2.58 -10.39 -9.71
C ASP A 358 -1.45 -9.63 -8.96
N VAL A 359 -0.19 -10.03 -9.11
CA VAL A 359 0.96 -9.41 -8.40
C VAL A 359 2.08 -9.12 -9.38
N SER A 360 2.74 -7.96 -9.27
CA SER A 360 3.77 -7.64 -10.26
C SER A 360 4.99 -8.58 -10.14
N PRO A 361 5.63 -8.94 -11.26
CA PRO A 361 6.86 -9.75 -11.25
C PRO A 361 7.97 -9.14 -10.40
N GLU A 362 8.07 -7.81 -10.35
CA GLU A 362 9.07 -7.08 -9.55
C GLU A 362 8.84 -7.30 -8.04
N VAL A 363 7.58 -7.24 -7.60
CA VAL A 363 7.20 -7.54 -6.21
C VAL A 363 7.52 -9.00 -5.90
N LEU A 364 7.23 -9.93 -6.82
CA LEU A 364 7.56 -11.34 -6.63
C LEU A 364 9.07 -11.58 -6.51
N LYS A 365 9.86 -10.96 -7.39
CA LYS A 365 11.33 -11.04 -7.37
C LYS A 365 11.91 -10.47 -6.08
N LYS A 366 11.41 -9.31 -5.65
CA LYS A 366 11.91 -8.63 -4.45
C LYS A 366 11.64 -9.41 -3.16
N HIS A 367 10.48 -10.03 -3.03
CA HIS A 367 10.02 -10.57 -1.75
C HIS A 367 10.11 -12.10 -1.65
N TYR A 368 10.16 -12.82 -2.77
CA TYR A 368 10.03 -14.29 -2.77
C TYR A 368 11.06 -15.01 -3.64
N ASP A 369 11.90 -14.30 -4.40
CA ASP A 369 12.96 -14.91 -5.20
C ASP A 369 14.30 -14.84 -4.47
N GLN A 370 14.56 -15.81 -3.60
CA GLN A 370 15.85 -15.97 -2.91
C GLN A 370 16.91 -16.69 -3.76
N ARG A 371 16.54 -17.13 -4.97
CA ARG A 371 17.41 -17.89 -5.88
C ARG A 371 18.54 -17.04 -6.41
N ASP A 372 19.73 -17.62 -6.46
CA ASP A 372 20.87 -16.98 -7.10
C ASP A 372 20.82 -17.11 -8.65
N LYS A 373 21.85 -16.60 -9.33
CA LYS A 373 21.89 -16.66 -10.81
C LYS A 373 21.98 -18.11 -11.33
N THR A 374 22.59 -19.00 -10.57
CA THR A 374 22.82 -20.42 -10.91
C THR A 374 21.52 -21.20 -10.74
N ASP A 375 20.86 -21.06 -9.59
CA ASP A 375 19.55 -21.67 -9.31
C ASP A 375 18.53 -21.32 -10.40
N ARG A 376 18.52 -20.04 -10.83
CA ARG A 376 17.63 -19.57 -11.90
C ARG A 376 17.99 -20.18 -13.26
N ARG A 377 19.27 -20.46 -13.53
CA ARG A 377 19.71 -21.13 -14.76
C ARG A 377 19.30 -22.60 -14.75
N GLU A 378 19.48 -23.28 -13.63
CA GLU A 378 19.14 -24.70 -13.46
C GLU A 378 17.64 -24.93 -13.56
N LEU A 379 16.82 -24.09 -12.91
CA LEU A 379 15.38 -24.13 -13.09
C LEU A 379 14.95 -23.88 -14.55
N ARG A 380 15.59 -22.92 -15.25
CA ARG A 380 15.31 -22.73 -16.68
C ARG A 380 15.65 -24.01 -17.45
N GLN A 381 16.77 -24.65 -17.14
CA GLN A 381 17.16 -25.91 -17.78
C GLN A 381 16.15 -27.04 -17.50
N GLU A 382 15.72 -27.22 -16.25
CA GLU A 382 14.70 -28.21 -15.88
C GLU A 382 13.39 -28.00 -16.66
N ILE A 383 12.90 -26.75 -16.73
CA ILE A 383 11.69 -26.41 -17.51
C ILE A 383 11.91 -26.70 -19.01
N TYR A 384 13.08 -26.37 -19.55
CA TYR A 384 13.40 -26.68 -20.95
C TYR A 384 13.43 -28.19 -21.20
N GLU A 385 13.98 -28.97 -20.28
CA GLU A 385 14.04 -30.43 -20.35
C GLU A 385 12.66 -31.08 -20.22
N GLU A 386 11.77 -30.52 -19.41
CA GLU A 386 10.39 -31.01 -19.27
C GLU A 386 9.56 -30.74 -20.54
N VAL A 387 9.75 -29.56 -21.17
CA VAL A 387 9.02 -29.16 -22.38
C VAL A 387 9.57 -29.81 -23.66
N TYR A 388 10.90 -29.91 -23.79
CA TYR A 388 11.57 -30.32 -25.03
C TYR A 388 12.38 -31.63 -24.91
N GLY A 389 12.37 -32.29 -23.75
CA GLY A 389 13.29 -33.40 -23.46
C GLY A 389 14.76 -32.95 -23.44
N ASN A 390 15.70 -33.85 -23.76
CA ASN A 390 17.12 -33.51 -23.89
C ASN A 390 17.45 -32.62 -25.11
N SER A 391 16.44 -32.24 -25.92
CA SER A 391 16.67 -31.29 -27.00
C SER A 391 16.71 -29.88 -26.43
N GLN A 392 17.80 -29.17 -26.69
CA GLN A 392 17.88 -27.74 -26.42
C GLN A 392 16.95 -27.07 -27.44
N GLY A 393 15.70 -26.82 -27.05
CA GLY A 393 14.66 -26.27 -27.92
C GLY A 393 15.16 -25.16 -28.85
N GLY A 394 14.64 -25.14 -30.08
CA GLY A 394 15.10 -24.27 -31.17
C GLY A 394 15.06 -24.99 -32.52
N TYR A 395 15.55 -24.34 -33.58
CA TYR A 395 15.65 -24.95 -34.93
C TYR A 395 16.90 -25.83 -35.13
N LEU A 396 17.67 -26.07 -34.07
CA LEU A 396 18.82 -26.96 -34.10
C LEU A 396 18.36 -28.32 -33.57
N SER A 397 18.04 -29.20 -34.52
CA SER A 397 17.71 -30.61 -34.29
C SER A 397 18.89 -31.40 -33.73
#